data_AF-A0A954ZHJ3-F1
#
_entry.id   AF-A0A954ZHJ3-F1
#
_cell.length_a   1.000
_cell.length_b   1.000
_cell.length_c   1.000
_cell.angle_alpha   90.00
_cell.angle_beta   90.00
_cell.angle_gamma   90.00
#
_symmetry.space_group_name_H-M   'P 1'
#
loop_
_entity.id
_entity.type
_entity.pdbx_description
1 polymer ?
#
loop_
_entity_poly.entity_id
_entity_poly.type
_entity_poly.pdbx_seq_one_letter_code
_entity_poly.pdbx_strand_id
1 'polypeptide(L)'
;MLLLIVLGLVVVVGNPVLAQDDEGPTVSAPVEKSDVSTMKLVLTEGLELEGTPVNLETLKVNSLFGEAAIPLHTIAGIRFGQEADESTTIVLQNGDVLTGSIALTDLRFVSTWGEATVNTSHIVSIVFRPDLTWTGVSTPSGQRWRLTRIQSGQGRATSSSQAVYRSN
;
A
#
# COMPACT_ATOMS: atom_id res chain seq x y z
N MET A 1 5.46 48.74 -32.20
CA MET A 1 6.44 48.34 -33.23
C MET A 1 6.20 46.86 -33.54
N LEU A 2 6.26 46.53 -34.82
CA LEU A 2 5.57 45.44 -35.51
C LEU A 2 6.10 44.01 -35.18
N LEU A 3 5.18 43.05 -35.19
CA LEU A 3 5.36 41.59 -35.18
C LEU A 3 6.06 41.12 -36.48
N LEU A 4 7.00 40.18 -36.41
CA LEU A 4 7.47 39.43 -37.60
C LEU A 4 7.77 37.97 -37.23
N ILE A 5 6.82 37.12 -37.59
CA ILE A 5 6.90 35.66 -37.58
C ILE A 5 7.67 35.25 -38.84
N VAL A 6 8.74 34.47 -38.70
CA VAL A 6 9.42 33.85 -39.85
C VAL A 6 9.03 32.37 -39.89
N LEU A 7 8.12 32.06 -40.80
CA LEU A 7 7.83 30.71 -41.29
C LEU A 7 9.00 30.24 -42.16
N GLY A 8 9.66 29.15 -41.76
CA GLY A 8 10.59 28.41 -42.60
C GLY A 8 9.90 27.20 -43.22
N LEU A 9 9.42 27.37 -44.46
CA LEU A 9 8.92 26.30 -45.33
C LEU A 9 10.13 25.55 -45.93
N VAL A 10 10.21 24.23 -45.73
CA VAL A 10 11.11 23.37 -46.50
C VAL A 10 10.26 22.32 -47.22
N VAL A 11 10.28 22.39 -48.55
CA VAL A 11 9.76 21.35 -49.44
C VAL A 11 10.92 20.90 -50.31
N VAL A 12 11.30 19.62 -50.22
CA VAL A 12 12.10 18.94 -51.26
C VAL A 12 11.54 17.54 -51.48
N VAL A 13 10.86 17.42 -52.63
CA VAL A 13 10.88 16.40 -53.69
C VAL A 13 11.16 14.95 -53.30
N GLY A 14 10.20 14.09 -53.67
CA GLY A 14 10.15 12.67 -53.37
C GLY A 14 10.99 11.74 -54.26
N ASN A 15 11.10 10.52 -53.76
CA ASN A 15 11.57 9.33 -54.46
C ASN A 15 10.48 8.25 -54.37
N PRO A 16 10.23 7.45 -55.41
CA PRO A 16 9.12 6.50 -55.43
C PRO A 16 9.43 5.19 -54.68
N VAL A 17 8.34 4.72 -54.08
CA VAL A 17 8.05 3.44 -53.42
C VAL A 17 8.73 2.22 -54.04
N LEU A 18 9.37 1.42 -53.18
CA LEU A 18 9.41 -0.04 -53.26
C LEU A 18 8.85 -0.57 -51.92
N ALA A 19 7.83 -1.42 -52.03
CA ALA A 19 7.03 -1.97 -50.95
C ALA A 19 7.74 -3.11 -50.18
N GLN A 20 7.08 -3.55 -49.10
CA GLN A 20 7.31 -4.71 -48.20
C GLN A 20 7.74 -4.28 -46.79
N ASP A 21 7.14 -4.66 -45.69
CA ASP A 21 5.96 -5.49 -45.38
C ASP A 21 5.47 -5.03 -43.98
N ASP A 22 4.16 -5.05 -43.78
CA ASP A 22 3.45 -5.35 -42.52
C ASP A 22 4.05 -4.88 -41.17
N GLU A 23 3.50 -3.82 -40.57
CA GLU A 23 3.26 -3.78 -39.11
C GLU A 23 2.19 -2.71 -38.80
N GLY A 24 1.10 -3.17 -38.19
CA GLY A 24 -0.14 -2.43 -37.97
C GLY A 24 -0.05 -1.23 -37.02
N PRO A 25 -1.20 -0.62 -36.66
CA PRO A 25 -1.21 0.53 -35.78
C PRO A 25 -0.53 0.19 -34.46
N THR A 26 0.45 1.00 -34.05
CA THR A 26 1.05 0.94 -32.72
C THR A 26 -0.05 1.11 -31.67
N VAL A 27 -0.62 -0.01 -31.22
CA VAL A 27 -1.53 -0.05 -30.09
C VAL A 27 -0.71 0.40 -28.89
N SER A 28 -0.97 1.63 -28.42
CA SER A 28 -0.55 2.04 -27.09
C SER A 28 -1.09 0.98 -26.13
N ALA A 29 -0.20 0.15 -25.58
CA ALA A 29 -0.58 -0.81 -24.56
C ALA A 29 -1.33 -0.05 -23.46
N PRO A 30 -2.49 -0.55 -23.00
CA PRO A 30 -3.09 -0.01 -21.80
C PRO A 30 -2.06 -0.16 -20.70
N VAL A 31 -1.67 0.95 -20.08
CA VAL A 31 -0.99 0.92 -18.78
C VAL A 31 -1.91 0.09 -17.90
N GLU A 32 -1.48 -1.13 -17.57
CA GLU A 32 -2.16 -1.97 -16.62
C GLU A 32 -2.30 -1.13 -15.36
N LYS A 33 -3.52 -0.64 -15.11
CA LYS A 33 -3.88 -0.09 -13.82
C LYS A 33 -3.55 -1.21 -12.84
N SER A 34 -2.45 -1.04 -12.10
CA SER A 34 -2.19 -1.85 -10.92
C SER A 34 -3.52 -1.93 -10.18
N ASP A 35 -4.02 -3.14 -9.93
CA ASP A 35 -5.23 -3.36 -9.14
C ASP A 35 -5.00 -2.64 -7.81
N VAL A 36 -5.53 -1.42 -7.71
CA VAL A 36 -5.18 -0.57 -6.58
C VAL A 36 -5.99 -1.06 -5.40
N SER A 37 -5.35 -1.90 -4.59
CA SER A 37 -5.94 -2.46 -3.38
C SER A 37 -6.43 -1.34 -2.49
N THR A 38 -7.74 -1.33 -2.19
CA THR A 38 -8.32 -0.46 -1.18
C THR A 38 -7.57 -0.68 0.15
N MET A 39 -7.10 0.40 0.74
CA MET A 39 -6.46 0.42 2.04
C MET A 39 -7.41 0.99 3.10
N LYS A 40 -7.31 0.42 4.30
CA LYS A 40 -7.92 0.94 5.52
C LYS A 40 -6.86 1.65 6.34
N LEU A 41 -7.14 2.88 6.75
CA LEU A 41 -6.29 3.69 7.61
C LEU A 41 -6.98 3.86 8.96
N VAL A 42 -6.20 3.79 10.03
CA VAL A 42 -6.63 4.19 11.38
C VAL A 42 -5.81 5.40 11.76
N LEU A 43 -6.47 6.49 12.15
CA LEU A 43 -5.83 7.72 12.58
C LEU A 43 -5.68 7.79 14.11
N THR A 44 -4.91 8.77 14.56
CA THR A 44 -4.92 9.24 15.95
C THR A 44 -6.37 9.56 16.33
N GLU A 45 -6.81 9.16 17.54
CA GLU A 45 -8.21 9.21 18.02
C GLU A 45 -9.14 8.09 17.52
N GLY A 46 -8.64 7.15 16.71
CA GLY A 46 -9.38 5.95 16.32
C GLY A 46 -10.35 6.15 15.15
N LEU A 47 -10.28 7.29 14.46
CA LEU A 47 -11.01 7.50 13.21
C LEU A 47 -10.49 6.53 12.13
N GLU A 48 -11.40 5.87 11.42
CA GLU A 48 -11.06 4.96 10.33
C GLU A 48 -11.42 5.59 8.98
N LEU A 49 -10.48 5.54 8.04
CA LEU A 49 -10.67 5.99 6.67
C LEU A 49 -10.39 4.84 5.71
N GLU A 50 -11.12 4.78 4.62
CA GLU A 50 -10.90 3.78 3.57
C GLU A 50 -10.75 4.47 2.23
N GLY A 51 -9.83 3.95 1.41
CA GLY A 51 -9.63 4.49 0.08
C GLY A 51 -8.45 3.88 -0.64
N THR A 52 -8.10 4.51 -1.75
CA THR A 52 -7.12 4.01 -2.71
C THR A 52 -5.93 4.96 -2.78
N PRO A 53 -4.68 4.53 -2.52
CA PRO A 53 -3.52 5.40 -2.56
C PRO A 53 -3.33 6.01 -3.96
N VAL A 54 -2.93 7.28 -4.02
CA VAL A 54 -2.66 8.01 -5.26
C VAL A 54 -1.17 8.26 -5.39
N ASN A 55 -0.58 7.90 -6.53
CA ASN A 55 0.83 8.12 -6.86
C ASN A 55 1.82 7.52 -5.82
N LEU A 56 1.43 6.43 -5.16
CA LEU A 56 2.30 5.71 -4.22
C LEU A 56 2.46 4.27 -4.69
N GLU A 57 3.55 4.00 -5.41
CA GLU A 57 3.89 2.65 -5.90
C GLU A 57 4.88 1.94 -4.98
N THR A 58 5.78 2.70 -4.36
CA THR A 58 6.84 2.20 -3.47
C THR A 58 6.88 3.00 -2.18
N LEU A 59 7.08 2.31 -1.07
CA LEU A 59 7.33 2.88 0.25
C LEU A 59 8.82 2.88 0.54
N LYS A 60 9.38 4.06 0.83
CA LYS A 60 10.77 4.19 1.28
C LYS A 60 10.88 3.99 2.78
N VAL A 61 11.75 3.08 3.20
CA VAL A 61 11.96 2.71 4.59
C VAL A 61 13.44 2.80 4.92
N ASN A 62 13.75 3.52 5.99
CA ASN A 62 15.08 3.56 6.57
C ASN A 62 15.12 2.54 7.72
N SER A 63 15.86 1.46 7.50
CA SER A 63 16.07 0.41 8.49
C SER A 63 17.51 0.46 9.03
N LEU A 64 17.81 -0.35 10.04
CA LEU A 64 19.17 -0.54 10.54
C LEU A 64 20.14 -1.08 9.47
N PHE A 65 19.61 -1.67 8.39
CA PHE A 65 20.39 -2.23 7.28
C PHE A 65 20.53 -1.26 6.09
N GLY A 66 19.96 -0.06 6.19
CA GLY A 66 19.97 0.96 5.13
C GLY A 66 18.57 1.32 4.62
N GLU A 67 18.55 2.14 3.56
CA GLU A 67 17.33 2.53 2.84
C GLU A 67 16.87 1.39 1.92
N ALA A 68 15.58 1.07 1.98
CA ALA A 68 14.92 0.11 1.11
C ALA A 68 13.67 0.74 0.49
N ALA A 69 13.43 0.47 -0.79
CA ALA A 69 12.19 0.81 -1.48
C ALA A 69 11.34 -0.46 -1.62
N ILE A 70 10.21 -0.50 -0.91
CA ILE A 70 9.31 -1.66 -0.84
C ILE A 70 8.10 -1.39 -1.74
N PRO A 71 7.80 -2.23 -2.74
CA PRO A 71 6.59 -2.06 -3.54
C PRO A 71 5.33 -2.19 -2.68
N LEU A 72 4.38 -1.27 -2.85
CA LEU A 72 3.17 -1.19 -2.02
C LEU A 72 2.33 -2.48 -2.09
N HIS A 73 2.29 -3.11 -3.26
CA HIS A 73 1.58 -4.38 -3.47
C HIS A 73 2.18 -5.55 -2.68
N THR A 74 3.40 -5.46 -2.16
CA THR A 74 3.99 -6.49 -1.30
C THR A 74 3.71 -6.26 0.17
N ILE A 75 3.10 -5.13 0.54
CA ILE A 75 2.83 -4.76 1.93
C ILE A 75 1.42 -5.23 2.31
N ALA A 76 1.32 -5.97 3.42
CA ALA A 76 0.03 -6.33 4.01
C ALA A 76 -0.50 -5.24 4.94
N GLY A 77 0.40 -4.59 5.68
CA GLY A 77 0.06 -3.44 6.52
C GLY A 77 1.27 -2.76 7.13
N ILE A 78 1.02 -1.54 7.61
CA ILE A 78 1.99 -0.66 8.28
C ILE A 78 1.41 -0.25 9.63
N ARG A 79 2.20 -0.31 10.69
CA ARG A 79 1.90 0.24 12.01
C ARG A 79 2.97 1.27 12.36
N PHE A 80 2.59 2.54 12.36
CA PHE A 80 3.52 3.64 12.61
C PHE A 80 3.85 3.72 14.10
N GLY A 81 5.13 3.96 14.42
CA GLY A 81 5.53 4.30 15.78
C GLY A 81 4.89 5.62 16.20
N GLN A 82 4.24 5.64 17.37
CA GLN A 82 3.53 6.82 17.87
C GLN A 82 4.36 7.65 18.86
N GLU A 83 5.40 7.03 19.42
CA GLU A 83 6.33 7.65 20.35
C GLU A 83 7.73 7.74 19.73
N ALA A 84 8.58 8.62 20.26
CA ALA A 84 9.91 8.88 19.71
C ALA A 84 10.80 7.62 19.65
N ASP A 85 10.61 6.69 20.58
CA ASP A 85 11.38 5.44 20.67
C ASP A 85 10.68 4.25 19.98
N GLU A 86 9.46 4.42 19.47
CA GLU A 86 8.73 3.36 18.78
C GLU A 86 9.08 3.34 17.29
N SER A 87 9.52 2.19 16.79
CA SER A 87 9.80 1.99 15.36
C SER A 87 8.53 1.65 14.59
N THR A 88 8.45 2.10 13.34
CA THR A 88 7.38 1.66 12.44
C THR A 88 7.58 0.21 12.07
N THR A 89 6.50 -0.57 12.17
CA THR A 89 6.45 -1.99 11.82
C THR A 89 5.73 -2.15 10.49
N ILE A 90 6.34 -2.88 9.56
CA ILE A 90 5.78 -3.17 8.25
C ILE A 90 5.68 -4.68 8.13
N VAL A 91 4.47 -5.17 7.83
CA VAL A 91 4.23 -6.59 7.59
C VAL A 91 4.01 -6.77 6.10
N LEU A 92 4.80 -7.64 5.48
CA LEU A 92 4.70 -7.98 4.07
C LEU A 92 3.62 -9.05 3.84
N GLN A 93 3.17 -9.21 2.60
CA GLN A 93 2.15 -10.20 2.22
C GLN A 93 2.61 -11.64 2.46
N ASN A 94 3.91 -11.90 2.43
CA ASN A 94 4.50 -13.20 2.76
C ASN A 94 4.59 -13.47 4.27
N GLY A 95 4.25 -12.49 5.12
CA GLY A 95 4.30 -12.56 6.58
C GLY A 95 5.62 -12.09 7.20
N ASP A 96 6.61 -11.71 6.39
CA ASP A 96 7.85 -11.13 6.90
C ASP A 96 7.59 -9.76 7.55
N VAL A 97 8.40 -9.43 8.55
CA VAL A 97 8.28 -8.20 9.32
C VAL A 97 9.55 -7.37 9.18
N LEU A 98 9.38 -6.11 8.81
CA LEU A 98 10.43 -5.11 8.74
C LEU A 98 10.16 -4.01 9.75
N THR A 99 11.23 -3.48 10.34
CA THR A 99 11.16 -2.35 11.28
C THR A 99 12.06 -1.22 10.81
N GLY A 100 11.60 0.01 11.00
CA GLY A 100 12.36 1.20 10.62
C GLY A 100 11.56 2.49 10.73
N SER A 101 12.04 3.54 10.07
CA SER A 101 11.30 4.78 9.86
C SER A 101 10.88 4.90 8.40
N ILE A 102 9.69 5.46 8.15
CA ILE A 102 9.18 5.66 6.80
C ILE A 102 9.52 7.06 6.34
N ALA A 103 10.06 7.19 5.13
CA ALA A 103 10.30 8.47 4.48
C ALA A 103 9.06 8.91 3.68
N LEU A 104 7.95 9.16 4.39
CA LEU A 104 6.68 9.63 3.82
C LEU A 104 6.06 10.65 4.78
N THR A 105 5.84 11.88 4.31
CA THR A 105 5.26 12.96 5.12
C THR A 105 3.74 12.97 5.02
N ASP A 106 3.21 12.83 3.80
CA ASP A 106 1.78 12.89 3.55
C ASP A 106 1.36 11.71 2.67
N LEU A 107 0.19 11.15 2.97
CA LEU A 107 -0.44 10.09 2.20
C LEU A 107 -1.67 10.65 1.49
N ARG A 108 -1.63 10.66 0.17
CA ARG A 108 -2.77 11.03 -0.68
C ARG A 108 -3.55 9.78 -1.09
N PHE A 109 -4.87 9.86 -1.00
CA PHE A 109 -5.75 8.76 -1.38
C PHE A 109 -7.11 9.25 -1.87
N VAL A 110 -7.81 8.40 -2.63
CA VAL A 110 -9.20 8.62 -3.06
C VAL A 110 -10.12 7.75 -2.23
N SER A 111 -11.08 8.37 -1.55
CA SER A 111 -12.16 7.71 -0.83
C SER A 111 -13.48 7.83 -1.61
N THR A 112 -14.55 7.26 -1.06
CA THR A 112 -15.91 7.33 -1.63
C THR A 112 -16.45 8.76 -1.70
N TRP A 113 -15.96 9.64 -0.84
CA TRP A 113 -16.36 11.06 -0.75
C TRP A 113 -15.42 12.02 -1.47
N GLY A 114 -14.33 11.54 -2.08
CA GLY A 114 -13.40 12.36 -2.84
C GLY A 114 -11.93 12.12 -2.50
N GLU A 115 -11.08 13.04 -2.94
CA GLU A 115 -9.64 12.98 -2.65
C GLU A 115 -9.31 13.54 -1.27
N ALA A 116 -8.33 12.93 -0.61
CA ALA A 116 -7.86 13.29 0.71
C ALA A 116 -6.33 13.27 0.76
N THR A 117 -5.77 14.08 1.65
CA THR A 117 -4.35 14.02 2.01
C THR A 117 -4.26 14.04 3.53
N VAL A 118 -3.56 13.06 4.09
CA VAL A 118 -3.39 12.90 5.54
C VAL A 118 -1.91 12.86 5.85
N ASN A 119 -1.50 13.64 6.84
CA ASN A 119 -0.13 13.61 7.32
C ASN A 119 0.14 12.29 8.06
N THR A 120 1.27 11.65 7.78
CA THR A 120 1.61 10.33 8.34
C THR A 120 1.79 10.35 9.85
N SER A 121 2.08 11.50 10.47
CA SER A 121 2.15 11.62 11.93
C SER A 121 0.81 11.39 12.62
N HIS A 122 -0.30 11.54 11.90
CA HIS A 122 -1.65 11.29 12.39
C HIS A 122 -2.14 9.88 12.07
N ILE A 123 -1.33 9.05 11.41
CA ILE A 123 -1.71 7.70 11.04
C ILE A 123 -1.17 6.73 12.08
N VAL A 124 -2.07 5.96 12.69
CA VAL A 124 -1.74 4.87 13.60
C VAL A 124 -1.37 3.64 12.79
N SER A 125 -2.19 3.27 11.81
CA SER A 125 -1.94 2.10 10.99
C SER A 125 -2.59 2.18 9.61
N ILE A 126 -2.04 1.41 8.67
CA ILE A 126 -2.60 1.16 7.35
C ILE A 126 -2.67 -0.35 7.15
N VAL A 127 -3.76 -0.83 6.57
CA VAL A 127 -3.95 -2.24 6.19
C VAL A 127 -4.39 -2.28 4.74
N PHE A 128 -3.67 -3.01 3.90
CA PHE A 128 -3.95 -3.14 2.46
C PHE A 128 -4.82 -4.36 2.14
N ARG A 129 -5.18 -5.14 3.17
CA ARG A 129 -6.01 -6.34 3.08
C ARG A 129 -7.21 -6.25 4.03
N PRO A 130 -8.45 -6.28 3.51
CA PRO A 130 -9.64 -6.13 4.33
C PRO A 130 -9.87 -7.31 5.31
N ASP A 131 -9.25 -8.47 5.07
CA ASP A 131 -9.37 -9.64 5.93
C ASP A 131 -8.37 -9.65 7.11
N LEU A 132 -7.52 -8.63 7.24
CA LEU A 132 -6.51 -8.55 8.29
C LEU A 132 -6.81 -7.43 9.29
N THR A 133 -6.42 -7.65 10.54
CA THR A 133 -6.45 -6.64 11.60
C THR A 133 -5.19 -6.70 12.46
N TRP A 134 -4.82 -5.56 13.04
CA TRP A 134 -3.68 -5.47 13.95
C TRP A 134 -4.01 -6.08 15.30
N THR A 135 -3.12 -6.92 15.81
CA THR A 135 -3.17 -7.43 17.19
C THR A 135 -1.84 -7.16 17.89
N GLY A 136 -1.92 -6.65 19.11
CA GLY A 136 -0.78 -6.54 20.02
C GLY A 136 -0.58 -7.86 20.75
N VAL A 137 0.65 -8.36 20.75
CA VAL A 137 1.07 -9.49 21.57
C VAL A 137 2.02 -8.98 22.63
N SER A 138 1.62 -9.10 23.89
CA SER A 138 2.49 -8.76 25.03
C SER A 138 3.64 -9.76 25.10
N THR A 139 4.87 -9.24 25.11
CA THR A 139 6.11 -10.00 25.31
C THR A 139 6.84 -9.43 26.53
N PRO A 140 7.77 -10.18 27.15
CA PRO A 140 8.61 -9.65 28.23
C PRO A 140 9.41 -8.40 27.82
N SER A 141 9.68 -8.23 26.53
CA SER A 141 10.35 -7.08 25.92
C SER A 141 9.41 -5.94 25.48
N GLY A 142 8.12 -5.99 25.86
CA GLY A 142 7.11 -5.00 25.45
C GLY A 142 6.07 -5.56 24.46
N GLN A 143 5.37 -4.68 23.75
CA GLN A 143 4.30 -5.07 22.82
C GLN A 143 4.86 -5.32 21.42
N ARG A 144 4.50 -6.46 20.81
CA ARG A 144 4.79 -6.75 19.41
C ARG A 144 3.52 -6.73 18.59
N TRP A 145 3.54 -6.02 17.47
CA TRP A 145 2.41 -5.92 16.57
C TRP A 145 2.46 -7.02 15.51
N ARG A 146 1.32 -7.63 15.22
CA ARG A 146 1.16 -8.58 14.12
C ARG A 146 -0.19 -8.38 13.44
N LEU A 147 -0.28 -8.73 12.15
CA LEU A 147 -1.56 -8.86 11.47
C LEU A 147 -2.15 -10.23 11.72
N THR A 148 -3.45 -10.30 11.96
CA THR A 148 -4.19 -11.55 12.13
C THR A 148 -5.44 -11.51 11.28
N ARG A 149 -5.82 -12.66 10.70
CA ARG A 149 -7.05 -12.75 9.92
C ARG A 149 -8.27 -12.55 10.81
N ILE A 150 -9.18 -11.69 10.39
CA ILE A 150 -10.48 -11.52 11.01
C ILE A 150 -11.26 -12.82 10.80
N GLN A 151 -11.50 -13.58 11.87
CA GLN A 151 -12.32 -14.79 11.79
C GLN A 151 -13.76 -14.38 11.52
N SER A 152 -14.13 -14.39 10.24
CA SER A 152 -15.52 -14.23 9.82
C SER A 152 -16.25 -15.54 10.11
N GLY A 153 -16.83 -15.65 11.31
CA GLY A 153 -17.69 -16.78 11.72
C GLY A 153 -16.95 -17.93 12.40
N GLN A 154 -16.77 -17.85 13.71
CA GLN A 154 -16.60 -19.04 14.54
C GLN A 154 -17.95 -19.38 15.15
N GLY A 155 -18.63 -20.36 14.53
CA GLY A 155 -19.73 -21.08 15.15
C GLY A 155 -19.31 -21.57 16.52
N ARG A 156 -20.24 -21.42 17.46
CA ARG A 156 -20.24 -21.93 18.83
C ARG A 156 -19.63 -23.34 18.92
N ALA A 157 -18.33 -23.43 19.19
CA ALA A 157 -17.76 -24.65 19.77
C ALA A 157 -18.21 -24.66 21.24
N THR A 158 -19.37 -25.26 21.51
CA THR A 158 -19.72 -25.70 22.86
C THR A 158 -18.60 -26.62 23.31
N SER A 159 -17.77 -26.12 24.22
CA SER A 159 -16.90 -26.93 25.07
C SER A 159 -17.79 -27.89 25.87
N SER A 160 -18.10 -29.05 25.30
CA SER A 160 -18.60 -30.18 26.06
C SER A 160 -17.44 -30.66 26.93
N SER A 161 -17.38 -30.10 28.14
CA SER A 161 -16.55 -30.60 29.23
C SER A 161 -16.93 -32.06 29.45
N GLN A 162 -16.13 -32.98 28.90
CA GLN A 162 -16.17 -34.38 29.29
C GLN A 162 -15.72 -34.44 30.75
N ALA A 163 -16.69 -34.55 31.65
CA ALA A 163 -16.47 -34.97 33.02
C ALA A 163 -15.90 -36.40 32.98
N VAL A 164 -14.61 -36.53 33.24
CA VAL A 164 -13.98 -37.82 33.52
C VAL A 164 -14.42 -38.25 34.91
N TYR A 165 -15.48 -39.06 34.99
CA TYR A 165 -15.75 -39.87 36.17
C TYR A 165 -14.64 -40.93 36.26
N ARG A 166 -13.70 -40.78 37.20
CA ARG A 166 -12.84 -41.88 37.65
C ARG A 166 -13.54 -42.61 38.79
N SER A 167 -13.92 -43.84 38.53
CA SER A 167 -14.24 -44.85 39.55
C SER A 167 -12.92 -45.47 40.02
N ASN A 168 -12.65 -45.41 41.33
CA ASN A 168 -12.11 -46.50 42.15
C ASN A 168 -12.07 -46.08 43.61
#